data_AF-A0A5M4DAK9-F1
#
_entry.id   AF-A0A5M4DAK9-F1
#
_cell.length_a   1.000
_cell.length_b   1.000
_cell.length_c   1.000
_cell.angle_alpha   90.00
_cell.angle_beta   90.00
_cell.angle_gamma   90.00
#
_symmetry.space_group_name_H-M   'P 1'
#
loop_
_entity.id
_entity.type
_entity.pdbx_description
1 polymer ?
#
loop_
_entity_poly.entity_id
_entity_poly.type
_entity_poly.pdbx_seq_one_letter_code
_entity_poly.pdbx_strand_id
1 'polypeptide(L)' 'MSDDQGVTPEIKVGDTVWLRTGGVPMTVERVYRATDGNLMVEATYFDGEKDHHGQFLASDLEVRPRYGDED' A
#
# COMPACT_ATOMS: atom_id res chain seq x y z
N MET A 1 -3.19 20.91 20.58
CA MET A 1 -2.01 20.81 19.69
C MET A 1 -2.06 19.41 19.10
N SER A 2 -1.82 19.30 17.80
CA SER A 2 -2.34 18.24 16.93
C SER A 2 -1.62 16.90 17.07
N ASP A 3 -2.33 15.89 17.59
CA ASP A 3 -1.93 14.48 17.45
C ASP A 3 -2.38 13.97 16.07
N ASP A 4 -1.73 14.48 15.03
CA ASP A 4 -1.87 13.99 13.65
C ASP A 4 -0.65 13.10 13.30
N GLN A 5 -0.29 12.22 14.23
CA GLN A 5 0.80 11.26 14.05
C GLN A 5 0.22 9.89 13.69
N GLY A 6 0.30 9.54 12.40
CA GLY A 6 0.34 8.13 11.98
C GLY A 6 -0.58 7.71 10.85
N VAL A 7 -1.40 8.59 10.27
CA VAL A 7 -2.01 8.28 8.97
C VAL A 7 -0.95 8.62 7.93
N THR A 8 -0.35 7.65 7.24
CA THR A 8 0.29 7.94 5.95
C THR A 8 -0.84 8.39 5.02
N PRO A 9 -1.03 9.69 4.74
CA PRO A 9 -2.25 10.21 4.10
C PRO A 9 -2.31 9.89 2.60
N GLU A 10 -1.41 9.07 2.08
CA GLU A 10 -1.07 9.08 0.66
C GLU A 10 -1.41 7.79 -0.08
N ILE A 11 -1.79 6.69 0.58
CA ILE A 11 -2.19 5.47 -0.12
C ILE A 11 -3.65 5.58 -0.57
N LYS A 12 -3.85 5.55 -1.88
CA LYS A 12 -5.15 5.60 -2.56
C LYS A 12 -5.35 4.37 -3.44
N VAL A 13 -6.61 4.11 -3.77
CA VAL A 13 -6.95 3.10 -4.78
C VAL A 13 -6.31 3.48 -6.12
N GLY A 14 -5.65 2.51 -6.76
CA GLY A 14 -4.88 2.67 -7.98
C GLY A 14 -3.39 2.93 -7.76
N ASP A 15 -2.95 3.24 -6.54
CA ASP A 15 -1.53 3.41 -6.26
C ASP A 15 -0.78 2.08 -6.39
N THR A 16 0.48 2.17 -6.83
CA THR A 16 1.43 1.06 -6.70
C THR A 16 2.15 1.19 -5.36
N VAL A 17 2.15 0.12 -4.57
CA VAL A 17 2.76 0.04 -3.23
C VAL A 17 3.68 -1.17 -3.12
N TRP A 18 4.61 -1.11 -2.17
CA TRP A 18 5.54 -2.20 -1.87
C TRP A 18 5.54 -2.48 -0.38
N LEU A 19 5.83 -3.73 0.00
CA LEU A 19 6.18 -4.04 1.38
C LEU A 19 7.52 -3.38 1.73
N ARG A 20 7.59 -2.75 2.91
CA ARG A 20 8.84 -2.15 3.42
C ARG A 20 9.99 -3.15 3.57
N THR A 21 9.68 -4.44 3.74
CA THR A 21 10.67 -5.53 3.81
C THR A 21 11.24 -5.90 2.44
N GLY A 22 10.79 -5.26 1.37
CA GLY A 22 11.07 -5.64 -0.01
C GLY A 22 10.04 -6.64 -0.55
N GLY A 23 9.95 -6.70 -1.87
CA GLY A 23 8.98 -7.55 -2.57
C GLY A 23 8.65 -7.02 -3.97
N VAL A 24 7.59 -7.58 -4.55
CA VAL A 24 7.05 -7.15 -5.85
C VAL A 24 6.09 -5.96 -5.67
N PRO A 25 5.94 -5.10 -6.69
CA PRO A 25 4.92 -4.05 -6.68
C PRO A 25 3.51 -4.65 -6.57
N MET A 26 2.68 -4.03 -5.75
CA MET A 26 1.27 -4.36 -5.58
C MET A 26 0.40 -3.16 -5.96
N THR A 27 -0.75 -3.38 -6.57
CA THR A 27 -1.71 -2.33 -6.93
C THR A 27 -2.83 -2.29 -5.92
N VAL A 28 -3.13 -1.12 -5.37
CA VAL A 28 -4.16 -0.96 -4.35
C VAL A 28 -5.55 -1.01 -4.98
N GLU A 29 -6.37 -1.95 -4.53
CA GLU A 29 -7.77 -2.10 -4.94
C GLU A 29 -8.72 -1.41 -3.96
N ARG A 30 -8.35 -1.42 -2.66
CA ARG A 30 -9.21 -0.89 -1.61
C ARG A 30 -8.41 -0.40 -0.41
N VAL A 31 -8.86 0.70 0.18
CA VAL A 31 -8.36 1.23 1.46
C VAL A 31 -9.53 1.33 2.43
N TYR A 32 -9.36 0.79 3.64
CA TYR A 32 -10.41 0.81 4.66
C TYR A 32 -9.83 0.79 6.07
N ARG A 33 -10.62 1.21 7.06
CA ARG A 33 -10.25 1.12 8.47
C ARG A 33 -10.83 -0.16 9.08
N ALA A 34 -9.98 -0.99 9.67
CA ALA A 34 -10.40 -2.20 10.37
C ALA A 34 -11.05 -1.87 11.73
N THR A 35 -11.65 -2.88 12.36
CA THR A 35 -12.38 -2.74 13.63
C THR A 35 -11.48 -2.35 14.81
N ASP A 36 -10.20 -2.69 14.74
CA ASP A 36 -9.16 -2.30 15.70
C ASP A 36 -8.65 -0.85 15.50
N GLY A 37 -9.17 -0.15 14.49
CA GLY A 37 -8.79 1.22 14.14
C GLY A 37 -7.61 1.31 13.18
N ASN A 38 -6.94 0.21 12.82
CA ASN A 38 -5.81 0.23 11.88
C ASN A 38 -6.26 0.45 10.44
N LEU A 39 -5.44 1.14 9.66
CA LEU A 39 -5.67 1.33 8.23
C LEU A 39 -5.16 0.10 7.46
N MET A 40 -6.06 -0.54 6.72
CA MET A 40 -5.81 -1.74 5.93
C MET A 40 -5.93 -1.42 4.45
N VAL A 41 -5.15 -2.15 3.66
CA VAL A 41 -5.08 -2.04 2.20
C VAL A 41 -5.30 -3.42 1.62
N GLU A 42 -6.23 -3.53 0.67
CA GLU A 42 -6.31 -4.69 -0.22
C GLU A 42 -5.56 -4.36 -1.50
N ALA A 43 -4.63 -5.23 -1.89
CA ALA A 43 -3.80 -5.02 -3.05
C ALA A 43 -3.59 -6.32 -3.84
N THR A 44 -3.45 -6.17 -5.15
CA THR A 44 -3.17 -7.25 -6.08
C THR A 44 -1.72 -7.20 -6.57
N TYR A 45 -1.08 -8.34 -6.75
CA TYR A 45 0.26 -8.42 -7.35
C TYR A 45 0.48 -9.69 -8.14
N PHE A 46 1.39 -9.60 -9.11
CA PHE A 46 1.82 -10.74 -9.91
C PHE A 46 3.15 -11.26 -9.39
N ASP A 47 3.23 -12.55 -9.07
CA ASP A 47 4.46 -13.19 -8.56
C ASP A 47 5.36 -13.78 -9.66
N GLY A 48 4.92 -13.73 -10.92
CA GLY A 48 5.59 -14.40 -12.05
C GLY A 48 4.79 -15.58 -12.61
N GLU A 49 3.85 -16.13 -11.84
CA GLU A 49 3.02 -17.26 -12.23
C GLU A 49 1.53 -16.90 -12.27
N LYS A 50 1.05 -16.13 -11.28
CA LYS A 50 -0.36 -15.75 -11.17
C LYS A 50 -0.57 -14.44 -10.39
N ASP A 51 -1.78 -13.91 -10.51
CA ASP A 51 -2.23 -12.81 -9.68
C ASP A 51 -2.59 -13.31 -8.28
N HIS A 52 -2.11 -12.58 -7.28
CA HIS A 52 -2.43 -12.77 -5.88
C HIS A 52 -3.16 -11.55 -5.35
N HIS A 53 -4.13 -11.80 -4.47
CA HIS A 53 -4.82 -10.77 -3.72
C HIS A 53 -4.43 -10.88 -2.25
N GLY A 54 -3.96 -9.78 -1.67
CA GLY A 54 -3.51 -9.74 -0.28
C GLY A 54 -4.11 -8.57 0.48
N GLN A 55 -4.19 -8.74 1.80
CA GLN A 55 -4.56 -7.67 2.74
C GLN A 55 -3.34 -7.33 3.58
N PHE A 56 -3.02 -6.05 3.67
CA PHE A 56 -1.80 -5.55 4.32
C PHE A 56 -2.12 -4.34 5.19
N LEU A 57 -1.36 -4.18 6.28
CA LEU A 57 -1.40 -2.94 7.05
C LEU A 57 -0.79 -1.81 6.22
N ALA A 58 -1.46 -0.67 6.18
CA ALA A 58 -0.93 0.51 5.47
C ALA A 58 0.43 0.98 6.03
N SER A 59 0.71 0.71 7.31
CA SER A 59 2.00 1.01 7.94
C SER A 59 3.16 0.19 7.38
N ASP A 60 2.87 -1.02 6.89
CA ASP A 60 3.87 -1.96 6.36
C ASP A 60 4.17 -1.69 4.88
N LEU A 61 3.40 -0.78 4.28
CA LEU A 61 3.48 -0.39 2.90
C LEU A 61 4.22 0.94 2.73
N GLU A 62 4.82 1.09 1.56
CA GLU A 62 5.36 2.35 1.07
C GLU A 62 4.93 2.58 -0.37
N VAL A 63 4.52 3.81 -0.69
CA VAL A 63 4.31 4.25 -2.06
C VAL A 63 5.69 4.62 -2.59
N ARG A 64 6.16 3.91 -3.62
CA ARG A 64 7.32 4.36 -4.39
C ARG A 64 6.83 4.98 -5.69
N PRO A 65 7.33 6.15 -6.10
CA PRO A 65 7.11 6.62 -7.46
C PRO A 65 7.61 5.54 -8.42
N ARG A 66 6.85 5.27 -9.49
CA ARG A 66 7.36 4.41 -10.57
C ARG A 66 8.68 5.05 -11.02
N TYR A 67 9.79 4.31 -10.96
CA TYR A 67 11.03 4.73 -11.59
C TYR A 67 10.72 5.08 -13.05
N GLY A 68 10.77 6.36 -13.39
CA GLY A 68 10.27 6.88 -14.66
C GLY A 68 10.00 8.38 -14.73
N ASP A 69 9.89 9.09 -13.59
CA ASP A 69 9.91 10.56 -13.55
C ASP A 69 11.30 11.06 -13.13
N GLU A 70 12.36 10.62 -13.83
CA GLU A 70 13.61 11.39 -13.90
C GLU A 70 13.56 12.15 -15.24
N ASP A 71 13.56 13.49 -15.12
CA ASP A 71 13.55 14.53 -16.18
C ASP A 71 14.49 14.25 -17.38
#